data_AF-A0A151ARF3-F1
#
_entry.id   AF-A0A151ARF3-F1
#
_cell.length_a   1.000
_cell.length_b   1.000
_cell.length_c   1.000
_cell.angle_alpha   90.00
_cell.angle_beta   90.00
_cell.angle_gamma   90.00
#
_symmetry.space_group_name_H-M   'P 1'
#
loop_
_entity.id
_entity.type
_entity.pdbx_description
1 polymer ?
#
loop_
_entity_poly.entity_id
_entity_poly.type
_entity_poly.pdbx_seq_one_letter_code
_entity_poly.pdbx_strand_id
1 'polypeptide(L)'
;MSILTITKTLFKSVFHGPYIKNYSLDKKDAFKNTRGKIEINISQCIFCGLCQRRCPTEAIKVEREKSFWTIDRFKCIQCNYCCEACPKKCLHMENQYTAPSLEAVRDEYTNA
;
A
#
# COMPACT_ATOMS: atom_id res chain seq x y z
N MET A 1 47.95 12.71 23.53
CA MET A 1 46.51 12.80 23.24
C MET A 1 46.35 13.27 21.80
N SER A 2 45.97 12.38 20.88
CA SER A 2 45.84 12.71 19.45
C SER A 2 44.54 13.48 19.21
N ILE A 3 44.66 14.78 18.97
CA ILE A 3 43.53 15.72 18.96
C ILE A 3 42.74 15.70 17.62
N LEU A 4 43.20 14.95 16.61
CA LEU A 4 42.69 14.98 15.23
C LEU A 4 42.45 13.60 14.58
N THR A 5 42.10 12.58 15.37
CA THR A 5 41.86 11.20 14.87
C THR A 5 40.74 11.09 13.83
N ILE A 6 39.76 11.99 13.82
CA ILE A 6 38.56 11.92 12.95
C ILE A 6 38.72 12.77 11.68
N THR A 7 39.78 13.56 11.53
CA THR A 7 39.99 14.45 10.37
C THR A 7 39.88 13.73 9.03
N LYS A 8 40.51 12.56 8.89
CA LYS A 8 40.42 11.72 7.68
C LYS A 8 38.98 11.31 7.34
N THR A 9 38.15 11.06 8.35
CA THR A 9 36.73 10.72 8.19
C THR A 9 35.91 11.95 7.82
N LEU A 10 36.21 13.11 8.43
CA LEU A 10 35.54 14.38 8.10
C LEU A 10 35.75 14.75 6.64
N PHE A 11 37.00 14.69 6.15
CA PHE A 11 37.28 14.96 4.73
C PHE A 11 36.52 13.99 3.81
N LYS A 12 36.53 12.69 4.10
CA LYS A 12 35.75 11.71 3.31
C LYS A 12 34.25 11.98 3.33
N SER A 13 33.70 12.41 4.46
CA SER A 13 32.28 12.72 4.60
C SER A 13 31.87 13.96 3.79
N VAL A 14 32.71 14.99 3.75
CA VAL A 14 32.46 16.21 2.96
C VAL A 14 32.45 15.88 1.47
N PHE A 15 33.41 15.08 0.99
CA PHE A 15 33.46 14.67 -0.42
C PHE A 15 32.36 13.70 -0.83
N HIS A 16 31.81 12.89 0.08
CA HIS A 16 30.68 12.01 -0.24
C HIS A 16 29.35 12.78 -0.38
N GLY A 17 29.31 14.03 0.07
CA GLY A 17 28.11 14.86 0.03
C GLY A 17 27.04 14.44 1.04
N PRO A 18 25.93 15.18 1.10
CA PRO A 18 24.82 14.85 1.99
C PRO A 18 24.10 13.57 1.52
N TYR A 19 23.93 12.60 2.43
CA TYR A 19 23.19 11.36 2.13
C TYR A 19 21.66 11.56 2.02
N ILE A 20 21.16 12.76 2.35
CA ILE A 20 19.73 13.05 2.34
C ILE A 20 19.20 13.16 0.90
N LYS A 21 18.03 12.57 0.67
CA LYS A 21 17.22 12.83 -0.53
C LYS A 21 16.19 13.87 -0.21
N ASN A 22 15.88 14.75 -1.16
CA ASN A 22 14.83 15.74 -0.97
C ASN A 22 13.46 15.05 -1.09
N TYR A 23 12.78 14.85 0.03
CA TYR A 23 11.47 14.20 0.05
C TYR A 23 10.39 14.93 -0.77
N SER A 24 10.49 16.26 -0.91
CA SER A 24 9.50 17.07 -1.61
C SER A 24 9.67 17.08 -3.13
N LEU A 25 10.90 16.93 -3.62
CA LEU A 25 11.21 16.96 -5.05
C LEU A 25 11.37 15.55 -5.64
N ASP A 26 12.03 14.66 -4.90
CA ASP A 26 12.35 13.32 -5.36
C ASP A 26 11.44 12.29 -4.68
N LYS A 27 10.48 11.75 -5.45
CA LYS A 27 9.69 10.60 -4.98
C LYS A 27 10.61 9.38 -4.90
N LYS A 28 10.64 8.73 -3.73
CA LYS A 28 11.37 7.47 -3.58
C LYS A 28 10.69 6.38 -4.40
N ASP A 29 11.45 5.71 -5.25
CA ASP A 29 10.95 4.56 -6.00
C ASP A 29 10.52 3.43 -5.04
N ALA A 30 9.38 2.82 -5.35
CA ALA A 30 8.86 1.73 -4.56
C ALA A 30 9.52 0.39 -4.96
N PHE A 31 9.85 -0.44 -3.97
CA PHE A 31 10.47 -1.75 -4.22
C PHE A 31 9.50 -2.72 -4.88
N LYS A 32 9.97 -3.64 -5.72
CA LYS A 32 9.12 -4.53 -6.53
C LYS A 32 7.97 -5.25 -5.79
N ASN A 33 8.16 -5.63 -4.51
CA ASN A 33 7.17 -6.37 -3.71
C ASN A 33 6.62 -5.56 -2.53
N THR A 34 6.54 -4.24 -2.66
CA THR A 34 5.95 -3.40 -1.62
C THR A 34 4.45 -3.67 -1.51
N ARG A 35 3.93 -3.73 -0.28
CA ARG A 35 2.49 -3.85 -0.03
C ARG A 35 1.87 -2.45 0.00
N GLY A 36 1.38 -1.98 -1.14
CA GLY A 36 0.73 -0.68 -1.28
C GLY A 36 -0.79 -0.75 -1.13
N LYS A 37 -1.51 0.00 -1.97
CA LYS A 37 -2.97 -0.01 -2.00
C LYS A 37 -3.51 -1.27 -2.68
N ILE A 38 -4.70 -1.70 -2.24
CA ILE A 38 -5.41 -2.83 -2.87
C ILE A 38 -6.27 -2.27 -4.00
N GLU A 39 -6.14 -2.81 -5.20
CA GLU A 39 -7.05 -2.54 -6.31
C GLU A 39 -7.86 -3.79 -6.69
N ILE A 40 -9.07 -3.56 -7.17
CA ILE A 40 -9.99 -4.61 -7.60
C ILE A 40 -10.34 -4.44 -9.07
N ASN A 41 -10.26 -5.53 -9.83
CA ASN A 41 -10.90 -5.64 -11.13
C ASN A 41 -12.33 -6.15 -10.95
N ILE A 42 -13.30 -5.24 -10.96
CA ILE A 42 -14.70 -5.58 -10.67
C ILE A 42 -15.32 -6.52 -11.72
N SER A 43 -14.90 -6.43 -12.98
CA SER A 43 -15.42 -7.26 -14.08
C SER A 43 -15.16 -8.76 -13.89
N GLN A 44 -14.12 -9.12 -13.13
CA GLN A 44 -13.75 -10.50 -12.83
C GLN A 44 -14.27 -10.97 -11.47
N CYS A 45 -14.84 -10.07 -10.66
CA CYS A 45 -15.34 -10.36 -9.34
C CYS A 45 -16.67 -11.13 -9.42
N ILE A 46 -16.75 -12.25 -8.69
CA ILE A 46 -17.97 -13.07 -8.59
C ILE A 46 -18.72 -12.87 -7.26
N PHE A 47 -18.38 -11.80 -6.52
CA PHE A 47 -18.98 -11.43 -5.23
C PHE A 47 -19.11 -12.62 -4.26
N CYS A 48 -18.03 -13.41 -4.10
CA CYS A 48 -18.02 -14.62 -3.27
C CYS A 48 -17.84 -14.35 -1.76
N GLY A 49 -17.47 -13.12 -1.38
CA GLY A 49 -17.29 -12.72 0.03
C GLY A 49 -16.12 -13.35 0.77
N LEU A 50 -15.24 -14.12 0.10
CA LEU A 50 -14.06 -14.73 0.75
C LEU A 50 -13.07 -13.67 1.26
N CYS A 51 -12.87 -12.59 0.50
CA CYS A 51 -12.01 -11.48 0.90
C CYS A 51 -12.53 -10.76 2.16
N GLN A 52 -13.85 -10.59 2.30
CA GLN A 52 -14.47 -10.07 3.52
C GLN A 52 -14.22 -11.00 4.71
N ARG A 53 -14.50 -12.30 4.56
CA ARG A 53 -14.31 -13.29 5.65
C ARG A 53 -12.86 -13.44 6.11
N ARG A 54 -11.89 -13.25 5.21
CA ARG A 54 -10.47 -13.36 5.53
C ARG A 54 -9.89 -12.05 6.07
N CYS A 55 -10.58 -10.92 5.93
CA CYS A 55 -10.07 -9.63 6.36
C CYS A 55 -10.03 -9.55 7.90
N PRO A 56 -8.83 -9.40 8.53
CA PRO A 56 -8.73 -9.39 9.99
C PRO A 56 -9.33 -8.13 10.64
N THR A 57 -9.48 -7.04 9.86
CA THR A 57 -10.00 -5.75 10.33
C THR A 57 -11.40 -5.44 9.79
N GLU A 58 -12.02 -6.40 9.08
CA GLU A 58 -13.35 -6.23 8.47
C GLU A 58 -13.46 -4.97 7.58
N ALA A 59 -12.36 -4.62 6.90
CA ALA A 59 -12.28 -3.46 6.03
C ALA A 59 -13.10 -3.61 4.74
N ILE A 60 -13.35 -4.85 4.30
CA ILE A 60 -14.04 -5.15 3.04
C ILE A 60 -15.47 -5.61 3.33
N LYS A 61 -16.45 -5.07 2.59
CA LYS A 61 -17.82 -5.58 2.57
C LYS A 61 -18.22 -5.98 1.16
N VAL A 62 -18.95 -7.09 1.05
CA VAL A 62 -19.42 -7.66 -0.22
C VAL A 62 -20.89 -8.03 -0.08
N GLU A 63 -21.73 -7.47 -0.94
CA GLU A 63 -23.14 -7.85 -1.06
C GLU A 63 -23.35 -8.54 -2.41
N ARG A 64 -23.67 -9.84 -2.37
CA ARG A 64 -23.83 -10.66 -3.58
C ARG A 64 -25.09 -10.31 -4.37
N GLU A 65 -26.19 -10.00 -3.69
CA GLU A 65 -27.48 -9.66 -4.31
C GLU A 65 -27.39 -8.37 -5.14
N LYS A 66 -26.66 -7.38 -4.64
CA LYS A 66 -26.48 -6.08 -5.30
C LYS A 66 -25.22 -6.00 -6.15
N SER A 67 -24.45 -7.08 -6.27
CA SER A 67 -23.13 -7.07 -6.91
C SER A 67 -22.27 -5.88 -6.45
N PHE A 68 -22.26 -5.65 -5.13
CA PHE A 68 -21.62 -4.51 -4.49
C PHE A 68 -20.39 -4.96 -3.72
N TRP A 69 -19.29 -4.24 -3.91
CA TRP A 69 -18.04 -4.46 -3.20
C TRP A 69 -17.50 -3.11 -2.71
N THR A 70 -17.11 -3.04 -1.44
CA THR A 70 -16.53 -1.83 -0.86
C THR A 70 -15.34 -2.15 0.03
N ILE A 71 -14.40 -1.20 0.11
CA ILE A 71 -13.27 -1.24 1.02
C ILE A 71 -13.13 0.08 1.78
N ASP A 72 -13.08 -0.01 3.10
CA ASP A 72 -12.74 1.09 4.00
C ASP A 72 -11.21 1.18 4.11
N ARG A 73 -10.64 2.25 3.53
CA ARG A 73 -9.18 2.41 3.44
C ARG A 73 -8.55 2.67 4.81
N PHE A 74 -9.29 3.26 5.76
CA PHE A 74 -8.79 3.52 7.11
C PHE A 74 -8.68 2.25 7.95
N LYS A 75 -9.51 1.24 7.67
CA LYS A 75 -9.44 -0.06 8.35
C LYS A 75 -8.45 -1.02 7.71
N CYS A 76 -8.01 -0.76 6.48
CA CYS A 76 -7.13 -1.67 5.76
C CYS A 76 -5.69 -1.59 6.28
N ILE A 77 -5.17 -2.72 6.77
CA ILE A 77 -3.78 -2.85 7.24
C ILE A 77 -2.80 -3.37 6.17
N GLN A 78 -3.21 -3.39 4.89
CA GLN A 78 -2.38 -3.77 3.74
C GLN A 78 -1.67 -5.14 3.88
N CYS A 79 -2.37 -6.12 4.48
CA CYS A 79 -1.80 -7.43 4.81
C CYS A 79 -1.75 -8.44 3.65
N ASN A 80 -2.29 -8.13 2.47
CA ASN A 80 -2.37 -9.01 1.28
C ASN A 80 -3.31 -10.24 1.37
N TYR A 81 -3.91 -10.53 2.52
CA TYR A 81 -4.76 -11.73 2.66
C TYR A 81 -5.97 -11.77 1.72
N CYS A 82 -6.55 -10.62 1.38
CA CYS A 82 -7.67 -10.57 0.44
C CYS A 82 -7.27 -10.98 -0.99
N CYS A 83 -6.04 -10.66 -1.42
CA CYS A 83 -5.52 -11.02 -2.73
C CYS A 83 -5.22 -12.53 -2.80
N GLU A 84 -4.68 -13.09 -1.72
CA GLU A 84 -4.40 -14.53 -1.61
C GLU A 84 -5.68 -15.37 -1.49
N ALA A 85 -6.69 -14.88 -0.76
CA ALA A 85 -7.96 -15.57 -0.59
C ALA A 85 -8.87 -15.52 -1.83
N CYS A 86 -8.59 -14.64 -2.80
CA CYS A 86 -9.45 -14.47 -3.96
C CYS A 86 -9.23 -15.60 -4.98
N PRO A 87 -10.24 -16.48 -5.23
CA PRO A 87 -10.07 -17.60 -6.17
C PRO A 87 -9.95 -17.12 -7.62
N LYS A 88 -10.57 -15.97 -7.96
CA LYS A 88 -10.48 -15.34 -9.28
C LYS A 88 -9.25 -14.46 -9.46
N LYS A 89 -8.48 -14.23 -8.38
CA LYS A 89 -7.32 -13.31 -8.36
C LYS A 89 -7.64 -11.93 -8.95
N CYS A 90 -8.85 -11.42 -8.74
CA CYS A 90 -9.26 -10.09 -9.22
C CYS A 90 -8.76 -8.93 -8.33
N LEU A 91 -8.13 -9.25 -7.19
CA LEU A 91 -7.57 -8.28 -6.26
C LEU A 91 -6.06 -8.26 -6.41
N HIS A 92 -5.49 -7.07 -6.51
CA HIS A 92 -4.06 -6.85 -6.70
C HIS A 92 -3.52 -5.86 -5.66
N MET A 93 -2.29 -6.11 -5.24
CA MET A 93 -1.52 -5.18 -4.42
C MET A 93 -0.72 -4.28 -5.35
N GLU A 94 -1.00 -2.99 -5.34
CA GLU A 94 -0.17 -2.02 -6.02
C GLU A 94 1.13 -1.77 -5.27
N ASN A 95 2.13 -1.28 -6.01
CA ASN A 95 3.42 -0.89 -5.46
C ASN A 95 3.40 0.52 -4.83
N GLN A 96 2.29 1.25 -4.91
CA GLN A 96 2.16 2.59 -4.37
C GLN A 96 1.23 2.61 -3.16
N TYR A 97 1.60 3.37 -2.12
CA TYR A 97 0.73 3.60 -0.97
C TYR A 97 -0.40 4.56 -1.32
N THR A 98 -1.52 4.45 -0.61
CA THR A 98 -2.62 5.40 -0.71
C THR A 98 -2.13 6.79 -0.26
N ALA A 99 -2.45 7.82 -1.02
CA ALA A 99 -2.18 9.20 -0.61
C ALA A 99 -2.98 9.52 0.67
N PRO A 100 -2.44 10.37 1.57
CA PRO A 100 -3.19 10.81 2.74
C PRO A 100 -4.46 11.55 2.31
N SER A 101 -5.60 11.16 2.87
CA SER A 101 -6.89 11.82 2.68
C SER A 101 -7.32 12.53 3.96
N LEU A 102 -8.07 13.62 3.82
CA LEU A 102 -8.64 14.34 4.97
C LEU A 102 -9.87 13.62 5.56
N GLU A 103 -10.54 12.82 4.75
CA GLU A 103 -11.78 12.13 5.08
C GLU A 103 -11.60 10.61 5.07
N ALA A 104 -12.54 9.91 5.72
CA ALA A 104 -12.62 8.46 5.71
C ALA A 104 -13.06 7.94 4.32
N VAL A 105 -12.09 7.73 3.43
CA VAL A 105 -12.34 7.26 2.06
C VAL A 105 -12.80 5.81 2.08
N ARG A 106 -13.96 5.58 1.47
CA ARG A 106 -14.48 4.26 1.14
C ARG A 106 -14.60 4.17 -0.37
N ASP A 107 -13.95 3.16 -0.94
CA ASP A 107 -14.11 2.90 -2.36
C ASP A 107 -15.31 1.97 -2.53
N GLU A 108 -16.19 2.33 -3.46
CA GLU A 108 -17.43 1.61 -3.73
C GLU A 108 -17.42 1.18 -5.20
N TYR A 109 -17.67 -0.10 -5.43
CA TYR A 109 -17.69 -0.70 -6.76
C TYR A 109 -18.97 -1.50 -6.91
N THR A 110 -19.72 -1.17 -7.97
CA THR A 110 -20.88 -1.93 -8.43
C THR A 110 -20.54 -2.57 -9.76
N ASN A 111 -20.98 -3.82 -9.96
CA ASN A 111 -21.00 -4.38 -11.30
C ASN A 111 -22.24 -3.84 -12.01
N ALA A 112 -22.04 -3.12 -13.12
CA ALA A 112 -23.13 -2.75 -14.02
C ALA A 112 -23.61 -3.99 -14.79
#